data_AF-A0A7C9HP22-F1
#
_entry.id   AF-A0A7C9HP22-F1
#
_cell.length_a   1.000
_cell.length_b   1.000
_cell.length_c   1.000
_cell.angle_alpha   90.00
_cell.angle_beta   90.00
_cell.angle_gamma   90.00
#
_symmetry.space_group_name_H-M   'P 1'
#
loop_
_entity.id
_entity.type
_entity.pdbx_description
1 polymer ?
#
loop_
_entity_poly.entity_id
_entity_poly.type
_entity_poly.pdbx_seq_one_letter_code
_entity_poly.pdbx_strand_id
1 'polypeptide(L)' 'MAKAKQWSDLSRGQQVRGIVGAVIQLALASAAWADLAKRDEKDVNGRKWVWAVVIAVNYIGPISYFLFGRRVD' A
#
# COMPACT_ATOMS: atom_id res chain seq x y z
N MET A 1 -19.13 -16.79 27.72
CA MET A 1 -18.04 -16.44 26.80
C MET A 1 -18.58 -15.42 25.80
N ALA A 2 -17.94 -14.27 25.60
CA ALA A 2 -18.42 -13.27 24.64
C ALA A 2 -18.18 -13.79 23.20
N LYS A 3 -19.22 -13.73 22.35
CA LYS A 3 -19.13 -14.14 20.95
C LYS A 3 -18.37 -13.08 20.16
N ALA A 4 -17.39 -13.48 19.36
CA ALA A 4 -16.66 -12.56 18.48
C ALA A 4 -17.63 -11.92 17.47
N LYS A 5 -17.50 -10.60 17.27
CA LYS A 5 -18.34 -9.82 16.36
C LYS A 5 -18.15 -10.30 14.92
N GLN A 6 -19.23 -10.69 14.25
CA GLN A 6 -19.19 -11.10 12.85
C GLN A 6 -19.22 -9.88 11.92
N TRP A 7 -18.73 -10.03 10.69
CA TRP A 7 -18.71 -8.96 9.69
C TRP A 7 -20.10 -8.37 9.41
N SER A 8 -21.13 -9.21 9.42
CA SER A 8 -22.54 -8.84 9.31
C SER A 8 -23.06 -8.02 10.48
N ASP A 9 -22.37 -8.05 11.63
CA ASP A 9 -22.74 -7.29 12.83
C ASP A 9 -22.14 -5.86 12.82
N LEU A 10 -21.37 -5.51 11.78
CA LEU A 10 -20.84 -4.16 11.58
C LEU A 10 -21.95 -3.23 11.05
N SER A 11 -21.94 -1.97 11.48
CA SER A 11 -22.83 -0.99 10.85
C SER A 11 -22.43 -0.81 9.38
N ARG A 12 -23.40 -0.46 8.51
CA ARG A 12 -23.11 -0.18 7.08
C ARG A 12 -21.94 0.77 6.89
N GLY A 13 -21.82 1.80 7.74
CA GLY A 13 -20.69 2.72 7.73
C GLY A 13 -19.35 2.08 8.07
N GLN A 14 -19.30 1.16 9.06
CA GLN A 14 -18.08 0.42 9.40
C GLN A 14 -17.64 -0.51 8.27
N GLN A 15 -18.58 -1.23 7.67
CA GLN A 15 -18.31 -2.12 6.54
C GLN A 15 -17.79 -1.34 5.31
N VAL A 16 -18.43 -0.23 4.96
CA VAL A 16 -18.01 0.63 3.84
C VAL A 16 -16.61 1.17 4.07
N ARG A 17 -16.28 1.63 5.29
CA ARG A 17 -14.92 2.12 5.60
C ARG A 17 -13.86 1.04 5.42
N GLY A 18 -14.15 -0.19 5.83
CA GLY A 18 -13.24 -1.33 5.62
C GLY A 18 -13.00 -1.62 4.14
N ILE A 19 -14.08 -1.64 3.34
CA ILE A 19 -13.99 -1.85 1.89
C ILE A 19 -13.20 -0.72 1.22
N VAL A 20 -13.51 0.53 1.54
CA VAL A 20 -12.80 1.70 0.99
C VAL A 20 -11.32 1.65 1.35
N GLY A 21 -10.99 1.34 2.61
CA GLY A 21 -9.60 1.16 3.03
C GLY A 21 -8.88 0.09 2.21
N ALA A 22 -9.49 -1.08 2.05
CA ALA A 22 -8.92 -2.18 1.28
C ALA A 22 -8.69 -1.80 -0.20
N VAL A 23 -9.66 -1.14 -0.83
CA VAL A 23 -9.52 -0.66 -2.22
C VAL A 23 -8.38 0.34 -2.35
N ILE A 24 -8.28 1.31 -1.42
CA ILE A 24 -7.17 2.27 -1.40
C ILE A 24 -5.83 1.56 -1.25
N GLN A 25 -5.73 0.57 -0.35
CA GLN A 25 -4.49 -0.18 -0.12
C GLN A 25 -4.05 -0.91 -1.39
N LEU A 26 -4.97 -1.64 -2.02
CA LEU A 26 -4.69 -2.42 -3.22
C LEU A 26 -4.29 -1.51 -4.38
N ALA A 27 -5.01 -0.40 -4.59
CA ALA A 27 -4.67 0.57 -5.62
C ALA A 27 -3.29 1.18 -5.38
N LEU A 28 -3.00 1.60 -4.14
CA LEU A 28 -1.74 2.23 -3.78
C LEU A 28 -0.55 1.27 -3.91
N ALA A 29 -0.69 0.04 -3.40
CA ALA A 29 0.36 -0.97 -3.51
C ALA A 29 0.59 -1.37 -4.97
N SER A 30 -0.47 -1.59 -5.75
CA SER A 30 -0.36 -1.94 -7.17
C SER A 30 0.32 -0.82 -7.97
N ALA A 31 -0.05 0.43 -7.70
CA ALA A 31 0.60 1.59 -8.32
C ALA A 31 2.07 1.69 -7.95
N ALA A 32 2.44 1.46 -6.68
CA ALA A 32 3.83 1.51 -6.22
C ALA A 32 4.67 0.41 -6.89
N TRP A 33 4.17 -0.83 -6.94
CA TRP A 33 4.84 -1.92 -7.64
C TRP A 33 4.98 -1.67 -9.14
N ALA A 34 3.92 -1.17 -9.79
CA ALA A 34 3.95 -0.87 -11.22
C ALA A 34 4.92 0.28 -11.54
N ASP A 35 4.96 1.34 -10.72
CA ASP A 35 5.91 2.44 -10.86
C ASP A 35 7.35 1.96 -10.62
N LEU A 36 7.61 1.18 -9.55
CA LEU A 36 8.93 0.61 -9.29
C LEU A 36 9.38 -0.30 -10.43
N ALA A 37 8.50 -1.16 -10.96
CA ALA A 37 8.83 -2.06 -12.06
C ALA A 37 9.30 -1.28 -13.31
N LYS A 38 8.61 -0.18 -13.63
CA LYS A 38 8.87 0.65 -14.81
C LYS A 38 10.11 1.55 -14.69
N ARG A 39 10.50 1.97 -13.48
CA ARG A 39 11.67 2.86 -13.28
C ARG A 39 12.99 2.13 -13.42
N ASP A 40 13.97 2.78 -14.03
CA ASP A 40 15.35 2.30 -14.00
C ASP A 40 15.97 2.49 -12.61
N GLU A 41 17.01 1.72 -12.29
CA GLU A 41 17.67 1.80 -10.98
C GLU A 41 18.25 3.18 -10.66
N LYS A 42 18.64 3.93 -11.71
CA LYS A 42 19.13 5.31 -11.60
C LYS A 42 18.06 6.32 -11.18
N ASP A 43 16.78 6.01 -11.37
CA ASP A 43 15.65 6.91 -11.07
C ASP A 43 14.99 6.57 -9.72
N VAL A 44 15.63 5.66 -8.97
CA VAL A 44 15.20 5.19 -7.67
C VAL A 44 16.25 5.56 -6.64
N ASN A 45 15.82 6.04 -5.47
CA ASN A 45 16.74 6.40 -4.39
C ASN A 45 17.26 5.15 -3.69
N GLY A 46 18.47 4.70 -4.06
CA GLY A 46 19.10 3.52 -3.49
C GLY A 46 18.80 2.26 -4.29
N ARG A 47 18.83 1.08 -3.64
CA ARG A 47 18.70 -0.20 -4.34
C ARG A 47 17.24 -0.51 -4.66
N LYS A 48 16.92 -0.77 -5.93
CA LYS A 48 15.56 -1.05 -6.42
C LYS A 48 14.85 -2.17 -5.64
N TRP A 49 15.54 -3.27 -5.34
CA TRP A 49 14.96 -4.39 -4.59
C TRP A 49 14.65 -4.07 -3.11
N VAL A 50 15.31 -3.08 -2.51
CA VAL A 50 14.98 -2.65 -1.14
C VAL A 50 13.60 -2.00 -1.13
N TRP A 51 13.30 -1.18 -2.12
CA TRP A 51 11.98 -0.57 -2.26
C TRP A 51 10.88 -1.60 -2.54
N ALA A 52 11.18 -2.68 -3.27
CA ALA A 52 10.26 -3.80 -3.42
C ALA A 52 9.86 -4.40 -2.06
N VAL A 53 10.83 -4.64 -1.17
CA VAL A 53 10.55 -5.13 0.20
C VAL A 53 9.79 -4.09 1.02
N VAL A 54 10.16 -2.81 0.92
CA VAL A 54 9.47 -1.72 1.63
C VAL A 54 8.01 -1.63 1.21
N ILE A 55 7.69 -1.65 -0.09
CA ILE A 55 6.32 -1.57 -0.62
C ILE A 55 5.43 -2.71 -0.08
N ALA A 56 6.00 -3.87 0.24
CA ALA A 56 5.24 -4.98 0.83
C ALA A 56 4.71 -4.69 2.25
N VAL A 57 5.18 -3.62 2.90
CA VAL A 57 4.81 -3.28 4.29
C VAL A 57 3.54 -2.41 4.33
N ASN A 58 2.37 -3.05 4.27
CA ASN A 58 1.06 -2.41 4.47
C ASN A 58 0.92 -1.04 3.75
N TYR A 59 0.29 -0.03 4.35
CA TYR A 59 0.20 1.31 3.75
C TYR A 59 1.51 2.09 3.82
N ILE A 60 2.33 1.84 4.84
CA ILE A 60 3.56 2.59 5.10
C ILE A 60 4.55 2.41 3.93
N GLY A 61 4.65 1.19 3.41
CA GLY A 61 5.55 0.84 2.32
C GLY A 61 5.31 1.64 1.04
N PRO A 62 4.13 1.49 0.40
CA PRO A 62 3.78 2.21 -0.81
C PRO A 62 3.85 3.74 -0.63
N ILE A 63 3.40 4.29 0.52
CA ILE A 63 3.49 5.72 0.82
C ILE A 63 4.96 6.16 0.85
N SER A 64 5.80 5.44 1.60
CA SER A 64 7.22 5.75 1.74
C SER A 64 7.94 5.69 0.39
N TYR A 65 7.58 4.73 -0.47
CA TYR A 65 8.12 4.64 -1.81
C TYR A 65 7.81 5.87 -2.66
N PHE A 66 6.56 6.33 -2.66
CA PHE A 66 6.20 7.51 -3.45
C PHE A 66 6.82 8.81 -2.95
N LEU A 67 7.03 8.93 -1.64
CA LEU A 67 7.62 10.11 -0.98
C LEU A 67 9.14 10.15 -1.10
N PHE A 68 9.82 9.02 -0.90
CA PHE A 68 11.27 8.97 -0.74
C PHE A 68 11.97 8.06 -1.73
N GLY A 69 11.27 7.08 -2.31
CA GLY A 69 11.87 6.06 -3.17
C GLY A 69 12.09 6.49 -4.61
N ARG A 70 11.35 7.48 -5.09
CA ARG A 70 11.49 8.00 -6.45
C ARG A 70 12.46 9.18 -6.47
N ARG A 71 13.32 9.25 -7.48
CA ARG A 71 13.98 10.51 -7.85
C ARG A 71 13.01 11.34 -8.68
N VAL A 72 12.85 12.58 -8.26
CA VAL A 72 12.22 13.63 -9.05
C VAL A 72 13.41 14.48 -9.50
N ASP A 73 13.77 14.33 -10.78
CA ASP A 73 14.70 15.25 -11.42
C ASP A 73 14.06 16.64 -11.55
#